data_AF-A0A7S1W2E4-F1
#
_entry.id   AF-A0A7S1W2E4-F1
#
_cell.length_a   1.000
_cell.length_b   1.000
_cell.length_c   1.000
_cell.angle_alpha   90.00
_cell.angle_beta   90.00
_cell.angle_gamma   90.00
#
_symmetry.space_group_name_H-M   'P 1'
#
loop_
_entity.id
_entity.type
_entity.pdbx_description
1 polymer ?
#
loop_
_entity_poly.entity_id
_entity_poly.type
_entity_poly.pdbx_seq_one_letter_code
_entity_poly.pdbx_strand_id
1 'polypeptide(L)'
;AVLPVQACIALITYSGVRVHDAENWLCKAVLTERELVSCARWVPGCAALLLGNQSGEVVEYDLKEMDRAFFTSRKPYANAPRAAHRSHTEIVTDILEETPTNFV
;
A
#
# COMPACT_ATOMS: atom_id res chain seq x y z
N ALA A 1 11.72 -22.82 3.99
CA ALA A 1 11.77 -22.39 2.58
C ALA A 1 11.28 -20.96 2.54
N VAL A 2 12.12 -20.01 2.10
CA VAL A 2 11.67 -18.64 1.84
C VAL A 2 10.81 -18.75 0.58
N LEU A 3 9.49 -18.56 0.71
CA LEU A 3 8.63 -18.48 -0.46
C LEU A 3 9.19 -17.38 -1.37
N PRO A 4 9.34 -17.60 -2.70
CA PRO A 4 9.68 -16.52 -3.58
C PRO A 4 8.64 -15.43 -3.37
N VAL A 5 9.09 -14.21 -3.09
CA VAL A 5 8.22 -13.03 -3.13
C VAL A 5 7.68 -13.01 -4.56
N GLN A 6 6.48 -13.54 -4.77
CA GLN A 6 5.84 -13.51 -6.07
C GLN A 6 5.76 -12.05 -6.45
N ALA A 7 6.46 -11.67 -7.53
CA ALA A 7 6.46 -10.31 -8.01
C ALA A 7 5.01 -9.90 -8.25
N CYS A 8 4.60 -8.80 -7.64
CA CYS A 8 3.24 -8.28 -7.76
C CYS A 8 3.28 -6.88 -8.38
N ILE A 9 2.27 -6.59 -9.19
CA ILE A 9 2.05 -5.27 -9.79
C ILE A 9 0.85 -4.64 -9.10
N ALA A 10 1.02 -3.44 -8.55
CA ALA A 10 -0.08 -2.63 -8.04
C ALA A 10 -0.50 -1.61 -9.11
N LEU A 11 -1.77 -1.67 -9.51
CA LEU A 11 -2.39 -0.72 -10.42
C LEU A 11 -3.29 0.20 -9.61
N ILE A 12 -2.91 1.48 -9.57
CA ILE A 12 -3.65 2.51 -8.86
C ILE A 12 -4.79 2.99 -9.74
N THR A 13 -6.00 3.01 -9.18
CA THR A 13 -7.17 3.60 -9.81
C THR A 13 -7.67 4.74 -8.94
N TYR A 14 -8.59 5.54 -9.49
CA TYR A 14 -9.24 6.63 -8.76
C TYR A 14 -9.93 6.16 -7.46
N SER A 15 -10.46 4.93 -7.44
CA SER A 15 -11.25 4.39 -6.32
C SER A 15 -10.49 3.39 -5.44
N GLY A 16 -9.18 3.20 -5.65
CA GLY A 16 -8.44 2.18 -4.92
C GLY A 16 -7.21 1.65 -5.65
N VAL A 17 -6.83 0.42 -5.33
CA VAL A 17 -5.71 -0.28 -5.96
C VAL A 17 -6.08 -1.72 -6.27
N ARG A 18 -5.67 -2.20 -7.44
CA ARG A 18 -5.69 -3.63 -7.77
C ARG A 18 -4.30 -4.19 -7.74
N VAL A 19 -4.12 -5.33 -7.11
CA VAL A 19 -2.84 -6.03 -7.07
C VAL A 19 -2.93 -7.29 -7.90
N HIS A 20 -1.96 -7.45 -8.80
CA HIS A 20 -1.88 -8.56 -9.74
C HIS A 20 -0.60 -9.35 -9.52
N ASP A 21 -0.68 -10.65 -9.75
CA ASP A 21 0.49 -11.48 -10.00
C ASP A 21 1.23 -10.99 -11.25
N ALA A 22 2.54 -10.74 -11.17
CA ALA A 22 3.28 -10.18 -12.30
C ALA A 22 3.51 -11.19 -13.45
N GLU A 23 3.51 -12.49 -13.14
CA GLU A 23 3.77 -13.54 -14.13
C GLU A 23 2.50 -13.83 -14.94
N ASN A 24 1.37 -14.01 -14.25
CA ASN A 24 0.13 -14.47 -14.86
C ASN A 24 -0.95 -13.38 -14.99
N TRP A 25 -0.68 -12.16 -14.50
CA TRP A 25 -1.63 -11.04 -14.46
C TRP A 25 -2.93 -11.33 -13.69
N LEU A 26 -2.95 -12.41 -12.91
CA LEU A 26 -4.09 -12.78 -12.07
C LEU A 26 -4.33 -11.69 -11.01
N CYS A 27 -5.54 -11.17 -10.93
CA CYS A 27 -5.91 -10.24 -9.87
C CYS A 27 -5.95 -11.00 -8.54
N LYS A 28 -5.05 -10.64 -7.62
CA LYS A 28 -4.93 -11.24 -6.29
C LYS A 28 -5.65 -10.43 -5.23
N ALA A 29 -5.70 -9.11 -5.37
CA ALA A 29 -6.38 -8.25 -4.41
C ALA A 29 -7.05 -7.04 -5.07
N VAL A 30 -8.18 -6.62 -4.49
CA VAL A 30 -8.84 -5.35 -4.78
C VAL A 30 -8.96 -4.59 -3.47
N LEU A 31 -8.26 -3.45 -3.39
CA LEU A 31 -8.25 -2.55 -2.25
C LEU A 31 -9.12 -1.35 -2.62
N THR A 32 -10.18 -1.10 -1.87
CA THR A 32 -11.13 -0.02 -2.17
C THR A 32 -10.93 1.13 -1.19
N GLU A 33 -10.79 2.34 -1.70
CA GLU A 33 -10.72 3.54 -0.88
C GLU A 33 -11.99 4.37 -1.01
N ARG A 34 -12.37 5.05 0.07
CA ARG A 34 -13.51 5.98 0.07
C ARG A 34 -13.17 7.28 -0.62
N GLU A 35 -11.92 7.69 -0.47
CA GLU A 35 -11.35 8.93 -1.03
C GLU A 35 -10.43 8.61 -2.20
N LEU A 36 -10.11 9.63 -2.97
CA LEU A 36 -9.32 9.47 -4.19
C LEU A 36 -7.90 9.10 -3.87
N VAL A 37 -7.44 7.98 -4.43
CA VAL A 37 -6.05 7.56 -4.28
C VAL A 37 -5.18 8.48 -5.14
N SER A 38 -4.16 9.06 -4.52
CA SER A 38 -3.24 10.00 -5.16
C SER A 38 -1.85 9.40 -5.37
N CYS A 39 -1.44 8.46 -4.53
CA CYS A 39 -0.18 7.75 -4.64
C CYS A 39 -0.26 6.38 -3.95
N ALA A 40 0.63 5.48 -4.36
CA ALA A 40 0.84 4.20 -3.70
C ALA A 40 2.32 3.83 -3.74
N ARG A 41 2.82 3.16 -2.70
CA ARG A 41 4.20 2.67 -2.67
C ARG A 41 4.31 1.37 -1.88
N TRP A 42 5.05 0.42 -2.44
CA TRP A 42 5.40 -0.82 -1.75
C TRP A 42 6.35 -0.54 -0.60
N VAL A 43 6.12 -1.20 0.54
CA VAL A 43 7.04 -1.18 1.68
C VAL A 43 8.21 -2.11 1.36
N PRO A 44 9.47 -1.63 1.31
CA PRO A 44 10.62 -2.48 1.00
C PRO A 44 10.78 -3.65 1.99
N GLY A 45 10.99 -4.86 1.46
CA GLY A 45 11.20 -6.06 2.27
C GLY A 45 9.96 -6.63 2.96
N CYS A 46 8.81 -5.97 2.84
CA CYS A 46 7.54 -6.40 3.40
C CYS A 46 6.52 -6.64 2.30
N ALA A 47 5.61 -7.60 2.50
CA ALA A 47 4.42 -7.74 1.68
C ALA A 47 3.38 -6.70 2.12
N ALA A 48 3.66 -5.41 1.96
CA ALA A 48 2.76 -4.33 2.37
C ALA A 48 2.76 -3.16 1.38
N LEU A 49 1.63 -2.46 1.30
CA LEU A 49 1.42 -1.31 0.42
C LEU A 49 0.90 -0.11 1.22
N LEU A 50 1.55 1.04 1.06
CA LEU A 50 1.09 2.32 1.58
C LEU A 50 0.33 3.07 0.50
N LEU A 51 -0.87 3.57 0.83
CA LEU A 51 -1.69 4.42 -0.02
C LEU A 51 -1.84 5.80 0.61
N GLY A 52 -1.64 6.85 -0.18
CA GLY A 52 -1.99 8.22 0.19
C GLY A 52 -3.23 8.68 -0.57
N ASN A 53 -4.24 9.17 0.14
CA ASN A 53 -5.47 9.68 -0.46
C ASN A 53 -5.59 11.21 -0.39
N GLN A 54 -6.55 11.78 -1.11
CA GLN A 54 -6.74 13.23 -1.19
C GLN A 54 -7.23 13.91 0.10
N SER A 55 -7.72 13.14 1.09
CA SER A 55 -8.04 13.69 2.41
C SER A 55 -6.82 13.82 3.32
N GLY A 56 -5.63 13.41 2.83
CA GLY A 56 -4.38 13.44 3.56
C GLY A 56 -4.21 12.24 4.52
N GLU A 57 -5.06 11.22 4.41
CA GLU A 57 -4.88 9.96 5.14
C GLU A 57 -3.84 9.10 4.39
N VAL A 58 -2.93 8.51 5.16
CA VAL A 58 -2.07 7.41 4.68
C VAL A 58 -2.58 6.11 5.30
N VAL A 59 -2.73 5.10 4.46
CA VAL A 59 -3.29 3.81 4.82
C VAL A 59 -2.29 2.72 4.48
N GLU A 60 -2.08 1.81 5.42
CA GLU A 60 -1.27 0.62 5.19
C GLU A 60 -2.17 -0.58 4.94
N TYR A 61 -1.80 -1.34 3.91
CA TYR A 61 -2.36 -2.64 3.58
C TYR A 61 -1.30 -3.71 3.75
N ASP A 62 -1.50 -4.59 4.73
CA ASP A 62 -0.73 -5.82 4.86
C ASP A 62 -1.26 -6.83 3.85
N LEU A 63 -0.37 -7.30 2.97
CA LEU A 63 -0.63 -8.20 1.85
C LEU A 63 -0.03 -9.61 2.08
N LYS A 64 0.28 -9.98 3.32
CA LYS A 64 0.78 -11.34 3.64
C LYS A 64 -0.23 -12.46 3.34
N GLU A 65 -1.53 -12.16 3.34
CA GLU A 65 -2.60 -13.15 3.15
C GLU A 65 -3.33 -13.00 1.80
N MET A 66 -2.59 -12.82 0.70
CA MET A 66 -3.15 -12.47 -0.63
C MET A 66 -4.06 -13.49 -1.31
N ASP A 67 -4.29 -14.65 -0.70
CA ASP A 67 -5.12 -15.71 -1.26
C ASP A 67 -6.63 -15.54 -1.04
N ARG A 68 -7.07 -14.44 -0.41
CA ARG A 68 -8.51 -14.17 -0.21
C ARG A 68 -8.91 -12.93 -1.00
N ALA A 69 -9.87 -13.11 -1.91
CA ALA A 69 -10.42 -12.09 -2.83
C ALA A 69 -10.94 -10.79 -2.17
N PHE A 70 -10.88 -10.66 -0.85
CA PHE A 70 -11.23 -9.48 -0.08
C PHE A 70 -10.22 -9.31 1.06
N PHE A 71 -9.34 -8.30 0.93
CA PHE A 71 -8.41 -7.94 2.00
C PHE A 71 -9.10 -7.20 3.12
N THR A 72 -8.69 -7.48 4.35
CA THR A 72 -9.37 -6.97 5.55
C THR A 72 -8.47 -6.16 6.49
N SER A 73 -7.14 -6.15 6.31
CA SER A 73 -6.23 -5.35 7.15
C SER A 73 -5.93 -4.00 6.50
N ARG A 74 -6.86 -3.06 6.69
CA ARG A 74 -6.68 -1.62 6.42
C ARG A 74 -6.42 -0.92 7.74
N LYS A 75 -5.27 -0.25 7.91
CA LYS A 75 -5.00 0.53 9.12
C LYS A 75 -4.60 1.96 8.76
N PRO A 76 -5.19 2.99 9.39
CA PRO A 76 -4.67 4.34 9.30
C PRO A 76 -3.25 4.37 9.83
N TYR A 77 -2.34 5.00 9.09
CA TYR A 77 -0.98 5.23 9.57
C TYR A 77 -1.02 6.30 10.67
N ALA A 78 -0.83 5.88 11.91
CA ALA A 78 -1.17 6.68 13.11
C ALA A 78 -0.40 8.01 13.25
N ASN A 79 0.71 8.18 12.51
CA ASN A 79 1.57 9.37 12.57
C ASN A 79 1.70 10.09 11.23
N ALA A 80 0.76 9.92 10.30
CA ALA A 80 0.83 10.65 9.02
C ALA A 80 0.70 12.18 9.27
N PRO A 81 1.70 12.99 8.89
CA PRO A 81 1.59 14.45 9.01
C PRO A 81 0.44 14.96 8.15
N ARG A 82 -0.50 15.71 8.75
CA ARG A 82 -1.62 16.31 8.01
C ARG A 82 -1.10 17.29 6.95
N ALA A 83 -1.34 16.95 5.68
CA ALA A 83 -0.88 17.68 4.52
C ALA A 83 -1.60 19.03 4.37
N ALA A 84 -1.04 20.11 4.94
CA ALA A 84 -1.43 21.46 4.52
C ALA A 84 -0.56 21.99 3.37
N HIS A 85 0.67 21.48 3.19
CA HIS A 85 1.63 22.01 2.20
C HIS A 85 2.57 21.00 1.54
N ARG A 86 2.45 19.69 1.82
CA ARG A 86 3.32 18.65 1.22
C ARG A 86 2.56 17.80 0.23
N SER A 87 3.23 17.33 -0.81
CA SER A 87 2.63 16.35 -1.72
C SER A 87 2.48 14.99 -1.01
N HIS A 88 1.43 14.23 -1.32
CA HIS A 88 1.22 12.92 -0.69
C HIS A 88 2.35 11.92 -1.01
N THR A 89 3.01 12.08 -2.15
CA THR A 89 4.18 11.28 -2.53
C THR A 89 5.38 11.53 -1.61
N GLU A 90 5.63 12.78 -1.20
CA GLU A 90 6.68 13.11 -0.22
C GLU A 90 6.36 12.47 1.13
N ILE A 91 5.11 12.58 1.60
CA ILE A 91 4.70 12.00 2.89
C ILE A 91 4.90 10.48 2.90
N VAL A 92 4.45 9.77 1.86
CA VAL A 92 4.64 8.31 1.77
C VAL A 92 6.12 7.94 1.67
N THR A 93 6.95 8.80 1.05
CA THR A 93 8.40 8.56 0.96
C THR A 93 9.08 8.76 2.30
N ASP A 94 8.78 9.86 3.00
CA ASP A 94 9.27 10.12 4.37
C ASP A 94 8.92 8.96 5.30
N ILE A 95 7.68 8.45 5.25
CA ILE A 95 7.26 7.29 6.07
C ILE A 95 8.14 6.07 5.82
N LEU A 96 8.51 5.81 4.57
CA LEU A 96 9.35 4.67 4.20
C LEU A 96 10.82 4.87 4.55
N GLU A 97 11.29 6.12 4.60
CA GLU A 97 12.65 6.46 5.02
C GLU A 97 12.80 6.50 6.54
N GLU A 98 11.73 6.89 7.26
CA GLU A 98 11.66 6.91 8.72
C GLU A 98 11.40 5.53 9.35
N THR A 99 11.08 4.50 8.54
CA THR A 99 10.94 3.11 9.00
C THR A 99 12.22 2.32 8.72
N PRO A 100 13.25 2.38 9.61
CA PRO A 100 14.37 1.45 9.53
C PRO A 100 13.86 0.07 9.92
N THR A 101 13.46 -0.73 8.93
CA THR A 101 13.51 -2.21 8.89
C THR A 101 13.33 -2.98 10.21
N ASN A 102 12.52 -2.48 11.13
CA ASN A 102 12.27 -3.06 12.44
C ASN A 102 10.84 -3.58 12.45
N PHE A 103 10.60 -4.56 11.60
CA PHE A 103 9.44 -5.42 11.70
C PHE A 103 9.97 -6.84 11.79
N VAL A 104 10.14 -7.29 13.05
CA VAL A 104 10.25 -8.71 13.42
C VAL A 104 8.86 -9.34 13.30
#